data_AF-A0A1Y3BT82-F1
#
_entry.id   AF-A0A1Y3BT82-F1
#
_cell.length_a   1.000
_cell.length_b   1.000
_cell.length_c   1.000
_cell.angle_alpha   90.00
_cell.angle_beta   90.00
_cell.angle_gamma   90.00
#
_symmetry.space_group_name_H-M   'P 1'
#
loop_
_entity.id
_entity.type
_entity.pdbx_description
1 polymer ?
#
loop_
_entity_poly.entity_id
_entity_poly.type
_entity_poly.pdbx_seq_one_letter_code
_entity_poly.pdbx_strand_id
1 'polypeptide(L)'
;MAGLLIALYSTPDNGKNQSLRLNYLLGFSFFSGFGLGPLIEHTLYIDANILPTALMATSLIFVCFTISAIYGNRRKTLFYGGILFSGLSLLAYMSLINLFFRSQMMYKVCAYVYIAFAIMCAFVIYDTAFIIEKRLRGDTDYIG
;
A
#
# COMPACT_ATOMS: atom_id res chain seq x y z
N MET A 1 -6.66 -14.06 -6.00
CA MET A 1 -6.65 -12.79 -5.24
C MET A 1 -7.14 -11.62 -6.10
N ALA A 2 -6.52 -11.34 -7.24
CA ALA A 2 -6.91 -10.22 -8.12
C ALA A 2 -8.37 -10.24 -8.62
N GLY A 3 -8.98 -11.42 -8.77
CA GLY A 3 -10.39 -11.53 -9.20
C GLY A 3 -11.40 -10.87 -8.25
N LEU A 4 -11.13 -10.82 -6.95
CA LEU A 4 -11.97 -10.15 -5.96
C LEU A 4 -11.90 -8.62 -6.07
N LEU A 5 -10.73 -8.07 -6.40
CA LEU A 5 -10.57 -6.64 -6.67
C LEU A 5 -11.24 -6.23 -7.99
N ILE A 6 -11.11 -7.05 -9.03
CA ILE A 6 -11.77 -6.81 -10.32
C ILE A 6 -13.30 -6.84 -10.14
N ALA A 7 -13.81 -7.79 -9.35
CA ALA A 7 -15.24 -7.86 -9.01
C ALA A 7 -15.70 -6.63 -8.19
N LEU A 8 -14.88 -6.11 -7.29
CA LEU A 8 -15.17 -4.90 -6.53
C LEU A 8 -15.25 -3.66 -7.43
N TYR A 9 -14.35 -3.53 -8.41
CA TYR A 9 -14.34 -2.41 -9.35
C TYR A 9 -15.47 -2.49 -10.40
N SER A 10 -15.90 -3.71 -10.76
CA SER A 10 -16.99 -3.90 -11.72
C SER A 10 -18.39 -3.76 -11.11
N THR A 11 -18.51 -3.73 -9.78
CA THR A 11 -19.81 -3.65 -9.10
C THR A 11 -20.17 -2.18 -8.85
N PRO A 12 -21.20 -1.62 -9.51
CA PRO A 12 -21.56 -0.22 -9.35
C PRO A 12 -22.09 0.06 -7.95
N ASP A 13 -21.78 1.26 -7.45
CA ASP A 13 -22.12 1.65 -6.10
C ASP A 13 -23.60 2.09 -6.03
N ASN A 14 -24.43 1.26 -5.40
CA ASN A 14 -25.88 1.46 -5.37
C ASN A 14 -26.45 1.52 -3.95
N GLY A 15 -25.62 1.81 -2.94
CA GLY A 15 -25.99 1.93 -1.51
C GLY A 15 -26.41 0.61 -0.83
N LYS A 16 -27.10 -0.30 -1.52
CA LYS A 16 -27.47 -1.65 -1.03
C LYS A 16 -26.37 -2.69 -1.22
N ASN A 17 -25.46 -2.49 -2.18
CA ASN A 17 -24.35 -3.41 -2.47
C ASN A 17 -23.09 -3.15 -1.62
N GLN A 18 -23.17 -2.23 -0.66
CA GLN A 18 -22.06 -1.84 0.20
C GLN A 18 -21.53 -3.01 1.03
N SER A 19 -22.41 -3.88 1.56
CA SER A 19 -22.03 -5.08 2.30
C SER A 19 -21.32 -6.12 1.42
N LEU A 20 -21.76 -6.26 0.16
CA LEU A 20 -21.11 -7.16 -0.82
C LEU A 20 -19.72 -6.66 -1.21
N ARG A 21 -19.56 -5.35 -1.47
CA ARG A 21 -18.24 -4.76 -1.76
C ARG A 21 -17.29 -4.89 -0.56
N LEU A 22 -17.81 -4.70 0.67
CA LEU A 22 -17.03 -4.92 1.89
C LEU A 22 -16.59 -6.39 2.04
N ASN A 23 -17.46 -7.36 1.74
CA ASN A 23 -17.10 -8.77 1.75
C ASN A 23 -16.02 -9.11 0.71
N TYR A 24 -16.07 -8.50 -0.49
CA TYR A 24 -15.01 -8.66 -1.48
C TYR A 24 -13.67 -8.06 -1.02
N LEU A 25 -13.70 -6.90 -0.35
CA LEU A 25 -12.51 -6.28 0.24
C LEU A 25 -11.92 -7.12 1.38
N LEU A 26 -12.76 -7.63 2.28
CA LEU A 26 -12.33 -8.53 3.36
C LEU A 26 -11.74 -9.83 2.81
N GLY A 27 -12.39 -10.42 1.81
CA GLY A 27 -11.89 -11.61 1.13
C GLY A 27 -10.53 -11.36 0.50
N PHE A 28 -10.37 -10.24 -0.22
CA PHE A 28 -9.09 -9.85 -0.79
C PHE A 28 -8.00 -9.66 0.29
N SER A 29 -8.31 -8.93 1.37
CA SER A 29 -7.38 -8.70 2.47
C SER A 29 -6.95 -10.01 3.16
N PHE A 30 -7.90 -10.92 3.41
CA PHE A 30 -7.62 -12.22 4.01
C PHE A 30 -6.70 -13.07 3.14
N PHE A 31 -7.00 -13.20 1.84
CA PHE A 31 -6.14 -13.95 0.93
C PHE A 31 -4.77 -13.30 0.79
N SER A 32 -4.69 -11.96 0.69
CA SER A 32 -3.42 -11.24 0.67
C SER A 32 -2.57 -11.54 1.91
N GLY A 33 -3.18 -11.53 3.10
CA GLY A 33 -2.54 -11.91 4.35
C GLY A 33 -2.07 -13.37 4.36
N PHE A 34 -2.89 -14.30 3.86
CA PHE A 34 -2.50 -15.70 3.72
C PHE A 34 -1.28 -15.89 2.80
N GLY A 35 -1.19 -15.09 1.73
CA GLY A 35 -0.04 -15.08 0.81
C GLY A 35 1.28 -14.62 1.45
N LEU A 36 1.22 -13.88 2.56
CA LEU A 36 2.41 -13.47 3.32
C LEU A 36 2.97 -14.59 4.21
N GLY A 37 2.26 -15.70 4.39
CA GLY A 37 2.65 -16.81 5.28
C GLY A 37 4.08 -17.31 5.09
N PRO A 38 4.52 -17.69 3.87
CA PRO A 38 5.88 -18.17 3.63
C PRO A 38 6.96 -17.11 3.94
N LEU A 39 6.63 -15.83 3.78
CA LEU A 39 7.55 -14.74 4.07
C LEU A 39 7.73 -14.55 5.59
N ILE A 40 6.63 -14.69 6.34
CA ILE A 40 6.65 -14.64 7.81
C ILE A 40 7.40 -15.85 8.38
N GLU A 41 7.19 -17.04 7.84
CA GLU A 41 7.93 -18.25 8.28
C GLU A 41 9.44 -18.07 8.09
N HIS A 42 9.86 -17.50 6.97
CA HIS A 42 11.26 -17.19 6.72
C HIS A 42 11.82 -16.15 7.72
N THR A 43 11.08 -15.09 8.04
CA THR A 43 11.58 -14.08 9.00
C THR A 43 11.63 -14.63 10.43
N LEU A 44 10.68 -15.48 10.82
CA LEU A 44 10.69 -16.17 12.11
C LEU A 44 11.88 -17.12 12.26
N TYR A 45 12.33 -17.76 11.16
CA TYR A 45 13.53 -18.60 11.17
C TYR A 45 14.82 -17.80 11.41
N ILE A 46 14.86 -16.54 10.97
CA ILE A 46 16.01 -15.65 11.20
C ILE A 46 15.96 -15.11 12.63
N ASP A 47 14.89 -14.38 12.96
CA ASP A 47 14.71 -13.76 14.28
C ASP A 47 13.23 -13.47 14.54
N ALA A 48 12.68 -14.09 15.58
CA ALA A 48 11.26 -13.94 15.95
C ALA A 48 10.89 -12.51 16.38
N ASN A 49 11.86 -11.71 16.82
CA ASN A 49 11.65 -10.33 17.26
C ASN A 49 11.39 -9.34 16.10
N ILE A 50 11.72 -9.72 14.85
CA ILE A 50 11.53 -8.85 13.69
C ILE A 50 10.04 -8.62 13.41
N LEU A 51 9.20 -9.64 13.59
CA LEU A 51 7.77 -9.55 13.29
C LEU A 51 7.03 -8.51 14.16
N PRO A 52 7.08 -8.57 15.50
CA PRO A 52 6.38 -7.59 16.34
C PRO A 52 6.96 -6.17 16.19
N THR A 53 8.27 -6.04 16.00
CA THR A 53 8.91 -4.72 15.82
C THR A 53 8.54 -4.10 14.47
N ALA A 54 8.47 -4.88 13.38
CA ALA A 54 8.03 -4.40 12.08
C ALA A 54 6.56 -3.95 12.09
N LEU A 55 5.68 -4.67 12.81
CA LEU A 55 4.28 -4.28 12.98
C LEU A 55 4.13 -2.98 13.78
N MET A 56 4.87 -2.84 14.89
CA MET A 56 4.88 -1.59 15.67
C MET A 56 5.46 -0.43 14.86
N ALA A 57 6.56 -0.63 14.14
CA ALA A 57 7.18 0.40 13.33
C ALA A 57 6.23 0.89 12.23
N THR A 58 5.64 -0.03 11.46
CA THR A 58 4.72 0.33 10.36
C THR A 58 3.47 1.05 10.85
N SER A 59 2.89 0.63 11.98
CA SER A 59 1.74 1.33 12.58
C SER A 59 2.11 2.73 13.08
N LEU A 60 3.26 2.91 13.74
CA LEU A 60 3.74 4.23 14.18
C LEU A 60 4.00 5.17 12.99
N ILE A 61 4.68 4.67 11.96
CA ILE A 61 4.97 5.41 10.73
C ILE A 61 3.67 5.85 10.06
N PHE A 62 2.71 4.93 9.95
CA PHE A 62 1.41 5.23 9.37
C PHE A 62 0.70 6.34 10.15
N VAL A 63 0.55 6.20 11.47
CA VAL A 63 -0.09 7.21 12.32
C VAL A 63 0.60 8.57 12.22
N CYS A 64 1.93 8.60 12.31
CA CYS A 64 2.71 9.84 12.23
C CYS A 64 2.50 10.56 10.89
N PHE A 65 2.60 9.83 9.77
CA PHE A 65 2.43 10.42 8.45
C PHE A 65 0.97 10.78 8.13
N THR A 66 -0.01 10.02 8.62
CA THR A 66 -1.43 10.39 8.52
C THR A 66 -1.70 11.71 9.24
N ILE A 67 -1.17 11.89 10.46
CA ILE A 67 -1.27 13.16 11.18
C ILE A 67 -0.60 14.28 10.38
N SER A 68 0.61 14.06 9.88
CA SER A 68 1.31 15.05 9.04
C SER A 68 0.53 15.42 7.78
N ALA A 69 -0.20 14.48 7.17
CA ALA A 69 -1.01 14.72 5.98
C ALA A 69 -2.26 15.57 6.29
N ILE A 70 -2.84 15.41 7.48
CA ILE A 70 -4.01 16.19 7.93
C ILE A 70 -3.63 17.67 8.12
N TYR A 71 -2.48 17.95 8.75
CA TYR A 71 -2.00 19.32 8.99
C TYR A 71 -1.28 19.94 7.78
N GLY A 72 -0.89 19.13 6.79
CA GLY A 72 -0.14 19.56 5.61
C GLY A 72 -0.97 20.25 4.51
N ASN A 73 -0.27 20.90 3.58
CA ASN A 73 -0.90 21.55 2.42
C ASN A 73 -1.32 20.55 1.33
N ARG A 74 -2.59 20.15 1.35
CA ARG A 74 -3.17 19.05 0.55
C ARG A 74 -3.11 19.23 -0.98
N ARG A 75 -3.30 20.45 -1.49
CA ARG A 75 -3.23 20.72 -2.94
C ARG A 75 -1.82 20.49 -3.52
N LYS A 76 -0.77 20.73 -2.73
CA LYS A 76 0.61 20.47 -3.15
C LYS A 76 0.88 18.97 -3.17
N THR A 77 0.42 18.23 -2.15
CA THR A 77 0.54 16.76 -2.09
C THR A 77 -0.11 16.06 -3.29
N LEU A 78 -1.29 16.51 -3.72
CA LEU A 78 -1.97 15.94 -4.88
C LEU A 78 -1.19 16.13 -6.19
N PHE A 79 -0.49 17.26 -6.36
CA PHE A 79 0.36 17.50 -7.53
C PHE A 79 1.57 16.56 -7.58
N TYR A 80 2.13 16.18 -6.43
CA TYR A 80 3.22 15.20 -6.35
C TYR A 80 2.78 13.76 -6.64
N GLY A 81 1.47 13.49 -6.77
CA GLY A 81 0.93 12.17 -7.11
C GLY A 81 1.52 11.59 -8.40
N GLY A 82 1.77 12.44 -9.42
CA GLY A 82 2.39 12.00 -10.68
C GLY A 82 3.83 11.48 -10.51
N ILE A 83 4.61 12.12 -9.63
CA ILE A 83 5.98 11.69 -9.32
C ILE A 83 5.94 10.38 -8.51
N LEU A 84 5.01 10.25 -7.57
CA LEU A 84 4.83 9.03 -6.77
C LEU A 84 4.45 7.82 -7.63
N PHE A 85 3.47 7.98 -8.52
CA PHE A 85 3.07 6.94 -9.48
C PHE A 85 4.21 6.56 -10.44
N SER A 86 5.02 7.52 -10.86
CA SER A 86 6.21 7.26 -11.70
C SER A 86 7.29 6.51 -10.93
N GLY A 87 7.48 6.82 -9.64
CA GLY A 87 8.38 6.07 -8.76
C GLY A 87 7.91 4.62 -8.56
N LEU A 88 6.61 4.42 -8.36
CA LEU A 88 6.01 3.09 -8.22
C LEU A 88 6.19 2.24 -9.48
N SER A 89 5.94 2.81 -10.67
CA SER A 89 6.10 2.09 -11.92
C SER A 89 7.57 1.72 -12.16
N LEU A 90 8.51 2.63 -11.87
CA LEU A 90 9.94 2.36 -11.97
C LEU A 90 10.38 1.22 -11.02
N LEU A 91 9.89 1.21 -9.78
CA LEU A 91 10.13 0.10 -8.85
C LEU A 91 9.57 -1.23 -9.36
N ALA A 92 8.40 -1.21 -10.01
CA ALA A 92 7.78 -2.40 -10.60
C ALA A 92 8.58 -2.92 -11.82
N TYR A 93 9.02 -2.04 -12.72
CA TYR A 93 9.91 -2.39 -13.83
C TYR A 93 11.23 -2.98 -13.32
N MET A 94 11.83 -2.37 -12.30
CA MET A 94 13.06 -2.89 -11.69
C MET A 94 12.85 -4.27 -11.06
N SER A 95 11.70 -4.50 -10.40
CA SER A 95 11.35 -5.83 -9.87
C SER A 95 11.18 -6.88 -10.97
N LEU A 96 10.53 -6.51 -12.09
CA LEU A 96 10.35 -7.41 -13.23
C LEU A 96 11.69 -7.77 -13.88
N ILE A 97 12.56 -6.79 -14.11
CA ILE A 97 13.90 -7.02 -14.66
C ILE A 97 14.72 -7.91 -13.72
N ASN A 98 14.62 -7.69 -12.41
CA ASN A 98 15.32 -8.51 -11.41
C ASN A 98 14.85 -9.98 -11.42
N LEU A 99 13.59 -10.25 -11.73
CA LEU A 99 13.05 -11.61 -11.87
C LEU A 99 13.68 -12.37 -13.03
N PHE A 100 14.00 -11.70 -14.15
CA PHE A 100 14.66 -12.32 -15.31
C PHE A 100 16.18 -12.40 -15.18
N PHE A 101 16.83 -11.40 -14.56
CA PHE A 101 18.29 -11.28 -14.56
C PHE A 101 18.98 -11.76 -13.28
N ARG A 102 18.24 -12.20 -12.25
CA ARG A 102 18.69 -12.87 -10.99
C ARG A 102 20.18 -12.65 -10.66
N SER A 103 20.61 -11.40 -10.61
CA SER A 103 22.03 -11.04 -10.47
C SER A 103 22.29 -10.63 -9.02
N GLN A 104 23.34 -11.24 -8.46
CA GLN A 104 23.83 -11.12 -7.09
C GLN A 104 24.12 -9.67 -6.70
N MET A 105 23.12 -8.95 -6.18
CA MET A 105 23.29 -7.60 -5.69
C MET A 105 22.60 -7.45 -4.34
N MET A 106 23.17 -8.07 -3.31
CA MET A 106 22.76 -7.84 -1.91
C MET A 106 22.79 -6.34 -1.56
N TYR A 107 23.63 -5.53 -2.21
CA TYR A 107 23.63 -4.07 -2.06
C TYR A 107 22.50 -3.36 -2.81
N LYS A 108 22.03 -3.83 -3.99
CA LYS A 108 20.84 -3.24 -4.65
C LYS A 108 19.56 -3.63 -3.93
N VAL A 109 19.48 -4.82 -3.34
CA VAL A 109 18.28 -5.25 -2.61
C VAL A 109 18.07 -4.36 -1.38
N CYS A 110 19.11 -4.10 -0.58
CA CYS A 110 19.00 -3.16 0.53
C CYS A 110 18.61 -1.75 0.05
N ALA A 111 19.30 -1.21 -0.96
CA ALA A 111 18.97 0.12 -1.50
C ALA A 111 17.54 0.18 -2.05
N TYR A 112 17.09 -0.85 -2.77
CA TYR A 112 15.73 -0.96 -3.31
C TYR A 112 14.69 -0.99 -2.20
N VAL A 113 14.90 -1.76 -1.13
CA VAL A 113 13.98 -1.85 0.01
C VAL A 113 13.86 -0.49 0.71
N TYR A 114 14.95 0.24 0.93
CA TYR A 114 14.88 1.58 1.53
C TYR A 114 14.20 2.62 0.63
N ILE A 115 14.47 2.58 -0.68
CA ILE A 115 13.82 3.46 -1.66
C ILE A 115 12.31 3.14 -1.75
N ALA A 116 11.95 1.86 -1.82
CA ALA A 116 10.56 1.41 -1.83
C ALA A 116 9.84 1.82 -0.54
N PHE A 117 10.50 1.67 0.61
CA PHE A 117 9.97 2.11 1.90
C PHE A 117 9.72 3.63 1.93
N ALA A 118 10.66 4.46 1.46
CA ALA A 118 10.48 5.91 1.39
C ALA A 118 9.31 6.30 0.46
N ILE A 119 9.18 5.62 -0.68
CA ILE A 119 8.06 5.82 -1.61
C ILE A 119 6.72 5.43 -0.96
N MET A 120 6.67 4.29 -0.25
CA MET A 120 5.45 3.87 0.48
C MET A 120 5.06 4.87 1.58
N CYS A 121 6.04 5.43 2.31
CA CYS A 121 5.77 6.49 3.28
C CYS A 121 5.15 7.73 2.62
N ALA A 122 5.64 8.13 1.44
CA ALA A 122 5.07 9.24 0.69
C ALA A 122 3.66 8.91 0.14
N PHE A 123 3.40 7.65 -0.24
CA PHE A 123 2.05 7.18 -0.60
C PHE A 123 1.08 7.28 0.57
N VAL A 124 1.48 6.95 1.81
CA VAL A 124 0.59 7.12 2.98
C VAL A 124 0.11 8.57 3.12
N ILE A 125 1.00 9.54 2.91
CA ILE A 125 0.64 10.98 2.96
C ILE A 125 -0.30 11.33 1.80
N TYR A 126 0.00 10.84 0.59
CA TYR A 126 -0.81 11.09 -0.61
C TYR A 126 -2.21 10.49 -0.50
N ASP A 127 -2.33 9.21 -0.11
CA ASP A 127 -3.59 8.49 0.04
C ASP A 127 -4.45 9.15 1.11
N THR A 128 -3.86 9.52 2.25
CA THR A 128 -4.58 10.27 3.31
C THR A 128 -5.11 11.60 2.78
N ALA A 129 -4.28 12.39 2.09
CA ALA A 129 -4.70 13.66 1.53
C ALA A 129 -5.80 13.51 0.47
N PHE A 130 -5.71 12.46 -0.37
CA PHE A 130 -6.70 12.14 -1.40
C PHE A 130 -8.04 11.74 -0.78
N ILE A 131 -8.05 10.88 0.24
CA ILE A 131 -9.28 10.47 0.95
C ILE A 131 -10.01 11.69 1.51
N ILE A 132 -9.30 12.60 2.18
CA ILE A 132 -9.97 13.76 2.80
C ILE A 132 -10.45 14.75 1.72
N GLU A 133 -9.73 14.91 0.61
CA GLU A 133 -10.19 15.72 -0.54
C GLU A 133 -11.46 15.12 -1.19
N LYS A 134 -11.47 13.79 -1.37
CA LYS A 134 -12.63 13.05 -1.89
C LYS A 134 -13.86 13.25 -1.00
N ARG A 135 -13.68 13.19 0.32
CA ARG A 135 -14.75 13.51 1.30
C ARG A 135 -15.22 14.95 1.23
N LEU A 136 -14.32 15.92 1.09
CA LEU A 136 -14.69 17.34 0.95
C LEU A 136 -15.49 17.61 -0.34
N ARG A 137 -15.27 16.83 -1.39
CA ARG A 137 -16.03 16.90 -2.64
C ARG A 137 -17.42 16.23 -2.57
N GLY A 138 -17.82 15.77 -1.39
CA GLY A 138 -19.14 15.19 -1.15
C GLY A 138 -19.25 13.70 -1.46
N ASP A 139 -18.12 13.03 -1.76
CA ASP A 139 -18.13 11.59 -1.99
C ASP A 139 -18.12 10.84 -0.65
N THR A 140 -19.13 9.99 -0.45
CA THR A 140 -19.31 9.23 0.79
C THR A 140 -18.85 7.77 0.68
N ASP A 141 -18.38 7.36 -0.50
CA ASP A 141 -17.82 6.02 -0.67
C ASP A 141 -16.50 5.89 0.11
N TYR A 142 -16.47 4.91 1.02
CA TYR A 142 -15.31 4.56 1.83
C TYR A 142 -14.73 3.19 1.45
N ILE A 143 -15.35 2.49 0.49
CA ILE A 143 -14.96 1.16 0.02
C ILE A 143 -14.12 1.25 -1.27
N GLY A 144 -14.31 2.29 -2.09
CA GLY A 144 -13.49 2.58 -3.26
C GLY A 144 -13.50 4.06 -3.62
#